data_AF-A0A538G953-F1
#
_entry.id   AF-A0A538G953-F1
#
_cell.length_a   1.000
_cell.length_b   1.000
_cell.length_c   1.000
_cell.angle_alpha   90.00
_cell.angle_beta   90.00
_cell.angle_gamma   90.00
#
_symmetry.space_group_name_H-M   'P 1'
#
loop_
_entity.id
_entity.type
_entity.pdbx_description
1 polymer ?
#
loop_
_entity_poly.entity_id
_entity_poly.type
_entity_poly.pdbx_seq_one_letter_code
_entity_poly.pdbx_strand_id
1 'polypeptide(L)'
;MSARSRLAVVAQAHGHSVDDYLETIYFLAFPIGEYRPATGSTAIAARVAEMLGVSRASAGEMLKRLEADGLVDRGDQKEAVLTAAGIERAKGVVRKHRIIERFLTDFMGYTAAESHVHADELGDTFTDEMIERINVRLGKPERCPHGWPVEPEVEQAENSEPRSSGSQSTTASSCTGSTTRGSSPGLRSSSTTPSRPPGS
;
A
#
# COMPACT_ATOMS: atom_id res chain seq x y z
N MET A 1 -34.75 15.80 21.10
CA MET A 1 -33.50 16.40 21.60
C MET A 1 -32.64 15.28 22.18
N SER A 2 -31.54 14.91 21.52
CA SER A 2 -30.42 14.23 22.17
C SER A 2 -29.17 14.51 21.35
N ALA A 3 -28.16 15.04 22.03
CA ALA A 3 -27.01 15.71 21.46
C ALA A 3 -26.09 14.71 20.75
N ARG A 4 -25.75 15.01 19.48
CA ARG A 4 -24.61 14.38 18.80
C ARG A 4 -23.34 14.92 19.46
N SER A 5 -22.68 14.08 20.25
CA SER A 5 -21.32 14.34 20.72
C SER A 5 -20.41 14.41 19.50
N ARG A 6 -19.98 15.61 19.12
CA ARG A 6 -18.87 15.79 18.18
C ARG A 6 -17.61 15.41 18.95
N LEU A 7 -17.06 14.24 18.66
CA LEU A 7 -15.66 13.96 18.96
C LEU A 7 -14.85 14.93 18.10
N ALA A 8 -14.42 16.05 18.69
CA ALA A 8 -13.33 16.82 18.13
C ALA A 8 -12.08 15.96 18.31
N VAL A 9 -11.71 15.22 17.28
CA VAL A 9 -10.36 14.69 17.16
C VAL A 9 -9.46 15.91 17.15
N VAL A 10 -8.75 16.12 18.26
CA VAL A 10 -7.67 17.08 18.34
C VAL A 10 -6.62 16.58 17.35
N ALA A 11 -6.50 17.25 16.21
CA ALA A 11 -5.35 17.08 15.33
C ALA A 11 -4.12 17.51 16.12
N GLN A 12 -3.43 16.55 16.74
CA GLN A 12 -2.11 16.82 17.29
C GLN A 12 -1.21 17.07 16.09
N ALA A 13 -0.73 18.30 15.95
CA ALA A 13 0.33 18.63 15.01
C ALA A 13 1.65 18.05 15.54
N HIS A 14 1.80 16.74 15.44
CA HIS A 14 3.12 16.13 15.50
C HIS A 14 3.86 16.57 14.24
N GLY A 15 5.02 17.19 14.41
CA GLY A 15 5.89 17.46 13.27
C GLY A 15 6.37 16.12 12.71
N HIS A 16 6.40 16.01 11.38
CA HIS A 16 6.93 14.81 10.72
C HIS A 16 8.40 14.60 11.02
N SER A 17 8.76 13.34 11.26
CA SER A 17 10.10 12.93 11.63
C SER A 17 11.02 12.85 10.42
N VAL A 18 12.33 12.62 10.63
CA VAL A 18 13.24 12.32 9.51
C VAL A 18 12.80 11.04 8.79
N ASP A 19 12.27 10.07 9.53
CA ASP A 19 11.89 8.77 9.00
C ASP A 19 10.65 8.87 8.12
N ASP A 20 9.64 9.67 8.49
CA ASP A 20 8.46 9.96 7.66
C ASP A 20 8.83 10.51 6.27
N TYR A 21 9.83 11.41 6.24
CA TYR A 21 10.31 11.99 4.99
C TYR A 21 11.08 10.95 4.16
N LEU A 22 11.90 10.11 4.79
CA LEU A 22 12.64 9.06 4.09
C LEU A 22 11.71 8.01 3.49
N GLU A 23 10.69 7.59 4.24
CA GLU A 23 9.65 6.67 3.76
C GLU A 23 8.88 7.29 2.58
N THR A 24 8.45 8.55 2.71
CA THR A 24 7.76 9.26 1.63
C THR A 24 8.61 9.35 0.37
N ILE A 25 9.89 9.73 0.51
CA ILE A 25 10.81 9.81 -0.62
C ILE A 25 11.05 8.43 -1.22
N TYR A 26 11.14 7.39 -0.40
CA TYR A 26 11.28 6.01 -0.86
C TYR A 26 10.08 5.58 -1.72
N PHE A 27 8.84 5.80 -1.28
CA PHE A 27 7.66 5.49 -2.09
C PHE A 27 7.57 6.30 -3.40
N LEU A 28 8.08 7.53 -3.39
CA LEU A 28 8.18 8.35 -4.61
C LEU A 28 9.27 7.85 -5.57
N ALA A 29 10.38 7.33 -5.04
CA ALA A 29 11.52 6.82 -5.81
C ALA A 29 11.27 5.40 -6.35
N PHE A 30 10.56 4.57 -5.59
CA PHE A 30 10.27 3.18 -5.89
C PHE A 30 8.75 2.92 -5.87
N PRO A 31 8.01 3.48 -6.85
CA PRO A 31 6.57 3.34 -6.90
C PRO A 31 6.15 1.87 -7.07
N ILE A 32 5.17 1.46 -6.29
CA ILE A 32 4.63 0.10 -6.25
C ILE A 32 3.25 0.02 -6.92
N GLY A 33 3.08 -0.96 -7.81
CA GLY A 33 1.80 -1.22 -8.49
C GLY A 33 1.36 -0.09 -9.43
N GLU A 34 0.06 0.23 -9.41
CA GLU A 34 -0.51 1.32 -10.20
C GLU A 34 -0.30 2.71 -9.55
N TYR A 35 0.27 2.76 -8.35
CA TYR A 35 0.63 4.02 -7.71
C TYR A 35 1.87 4.60 -8.40
N ARG A 36 1.62 5.30 -9.50
CA ARG A 36 2.61 6.13 -10.17
C ARG A 36 2.22 7.58 -9.91
N PRO A 37 2.96 8.34 -9.08
CA PRO A 37 2.69 9.76 -8.96
C PRO A 37 2.70 10.37 -10.35
N ALA A 38 1.69 11.20 -10.65
CA ALA A 38 1.47 11.74 -11.99
C ALA A 38 2.80 12.26 -12.55
N THR A 39 3.26 11.69 -13.67
CA THR A 39 4.51 12.09 -14.31
C THR A 39 4.35 13.50 -14.86
N GLY A 40 4.74 14.46 -14.05
CA GLY A 40 4.92 15.86 -14.38
C GLY A 40 6.16 16.36 -13.63
N SER A 41 6.82 17.37 -14.18
CA SER A 41 7.98 18.06 -13.59
C SER A 41 7.58 18.85 -12.33
N THR A 42 7.06 18.19 -11.30
CA THR A 42 6.86 18.79 -9.97
C THR A 42 8.07 18.46 -9.11
N ALA A 43 8.70 19.52 -8.58
CA ALA A 43 9.84 19.39 -7.68
C ALA A 43 9.50 18.42 -6.54
N ILE A 44 10.45 17.58 -6.15
CA ILE A 44 10.27 16.58 -5.09
C ILE A 44 9.66 17.17 -3.80
N ALA A 45 10.05 18.40 -3.45
CA ALA A 45 9.52 19.13 -2.30
C ALA A 45 8.01 19.38 -2.37
N ALA A 46 7.45 19.57 -3.58
CA ALA A 46 6.02 19.75 -3.75
C ALA A 46 5.27 18.42 -3.54
N ARG A 47 5.82 17.30 -4.04
CA ARG A 47 5.24 15.97 -3.87
C ARG A 47 5.31 15.50 -2.40
N VAL A 48 6.47 15.66 -1.77
CA VAL A 48 6.65 15.38 -0.34
C VAL A 48 5.73 16.24 0.52
N ALA A 49 5.61 17.54 0.23
CA ALA A 49 4.71 18.43 0.94
C ALA A 49 3.24 18.01 0.83
N GLU A 50 2.82 17.57 -0.35
CA GLU A 50 1.46 17.07 -0.59
C GLU A 50 1.19 15.77 0.19
N MET A 51 2.09 14.80 0.13
CA MET A 51 1.93 13.51 0.80
C MET A 51 1.92 13.62 2.33
N LEU A 52 2.80 14.46 2.88
CA LEU A 52 2.89 14.69 4.33
C LEU A 52 1.95 15.80 4.83
N GLY A 53 1.17 16.45 3.95
CA GLY A 53 0.28 17.54 4.37
C GLY A 53 1.00 18.76 4.99
N VAL A 54 2.27 19.00 4.63
CA VAL A 54 3.08 20.12 5.13
C VAL A 54 3.22 21.24 4.10
N SER A 55 3.73 22.40 4.52
CA SER A 55 4.03 23.48 3.57
C SER A 55 5.24 23.12 2.69
N ARG A 56 5.28 23.60 1.43
CA ARG A 56 6.44 23.43 0.55
C ARG A 56 7.73 24.01 1.12
N ALA A 57 7.63 25.07 1.92
CA ALA A 57 8.78 25.67 2.60
C ALA A 57 9.33 24.71 3.67
N SER A 58 8.45 24.16 4.52
CA SER A 58 8.81 23.17 5.54
C SER A 58 9.42 21.91 4.92
N ALA A 59 8.83 21.39 3.84
CA ALA A 59 9.39 20.25 3.12
C ALA A 59 10.77 20.58 2.52
N GLY A 60 10.95 21.78 1.96
CA GLY A 60 12.24 22.22 1.44
C GLY A 60 13.32 22.39 2.51
N GLU A 61 12.96 22.83 3.71
CA GLU A 61 13.88 22.91 4.86
C GLU A 61 14.30 21.53 5.34
N MET A 62 13.36 20.58 5.45
CA MET A 62 13.70 19.21 5.82
C MET A 62 14.57 18.53 4.76
N LEU A 63 14.27 18.72 3.46
CA LEU A 63 15.10 18.17 2.39
C LEU A 63 16.55 18.70 2.45
N LYS A 64 16.75 19.99 2.76
CA LYS A 64 18.10 20.54 2.98
C LYS A 64 18.80 19.91 4.18
N ARG A 65 18.06 19.58 5.23
CA ARG A 65 18.60 18.86 6.38
C ARG A 65 19.02 17.44 6.00
N LEU A 66 18.18 16.72 5.26
CA LEU A 66 18.51 15.38 4.74
C LEU A 66 19.73 15.41 3.81
N GLU A 67 19.87 16.47 3.00
CA GLU A 67 21.07 16.74 2.19
C GLU A 67 22.32 16.92 3.10
N ALA A 68 22.21 17.74 4.14
CA ALA A 68 23.32 17.98 5.08
C ALA A 68 23.70 16.72 5.89
N ASP A 69 22.72 15.85 6.19
CA ASP A 69 22.90 14.58 6.89
C ASP A 69 23.41 13.45 5.96
N GLY A 70 23.56 13.71 4.65
CA GLY A 70 24.07 12.75 3.66
C GLY A 70 23.08 11.64 3.30
N LEU A 71 21.79 11.83 3.58
CA LEU A 71 20.72 10.86 3.31
C LEU A 71 20.07 11.09 1.94
N VAL A 72 20.19 12.31 1.41
CA VAL A 72 19.63 12.73 0.12
C VAL A 72 20.68 13.53 -0.65
N ASP A 73 20.77 13.32 -1.95
CA ASP A 73 21.49 14.18 -2.88
C ASP A 73 20.52 14.98 -3.75
N ARG A 74 20.98 16.14 -4.23
CA ARG A 74 20.24 16.93 -5.21
C ARG A 74 20.60 16.48 -6.62
N GLY A 75 19.62 15.93 -7.34
CA GLY A 75 19.76 15.59 -8.75
C GLY A 75 19.75 16.83 -9.64
N ASP A 76 20.20 16.64 -10.89
CA ASP A 76 20.36 17.71 -11.89
C ASP A 76 19.07 18.51 -12.15
N GLN A 77 17.92 17.86 -11.99
CA GLN A 77 16.58 18.45 -12.16
C GLN A 77 16.00 19.02 -10.85
N LYS A 78 16.83 19.25 -9.82
CA LYS A 78 16.40 19.65 -8.46
C LYS A 78 15.44 18.65 -7.81
N GLU A 79 15.60 17.39 -8.16
CA GLU A 79 14.99 16.26 -7.45
C GLU A 79 15.86 15.85 -6.25
N ALA A 80 15.24 15.21 -5.26
CA ALA A 80 15.93 14.66 -4.11
C ALA A 80 16.06 13.16 -4.37
N VAL A 81 17.30 12.71 -4.45
CA VAL A 81 17.68 11.33 -4.73
C VAL A 81 18.18 10.74 -3.43
N LEU A 82 17.62 9.61 -2.99
CA LEU A 82 18.15 8.94 -1.79
C LEU A 82 19.59 8.48 -2.07
N THR A 83 20.50 8.77 -1.14
CA THR A 83 21.85 8.18 -1.16
C THR A 83 21.78 6.72 -0.77
N ALA A 84 22.88 5.97 -0.90
CA ALA A 84 22.93 4.60 -0.41
C ALA A 84 22.57 4.50 1.09
N ALA A 85 23.05 5.44 1.92
CA ALA A 85 22.69 5.50 3.33
C ALA A 85 21.21 5.87 3.55
N GLY A 86 20.67 6.79 2.73
CA GLY A 86 19.26 7.15 2.75
C GLY A 86 18.34 5.98 2.39
N ILE A 87 18.71 5.20 1.36
CA ILE A 87 17.97 4.00 0.94
C ILE A 87 17.93 2.97 2.06
N GLU A 88 19.08 2.64 2.67
CA GLU A 88 19.14 1.63 3.73
C GLU A 88 18.33 2.05 4.96
N ARG A 89 18.38 3.33 5.34
CA ARG A 89 17.53 3.84 6.42
C ARG A 89 16.05 3.79 6.05
N ALA A 90 15.68 4.27 4.86
CA ALA A 90 14.29 4.28 4.40
C ALA A 90 13.68 2.88 4.34
N LYS A 91 14.45 1.87 3.89
CA LYS A 91 14.02 0.47 3.93
C LYS A 91 13.71 0.00 5.36
N GLY A 92 14.54 0.36 6.33
CA GLY A 92 14.29 0.07 7.74
C GLY A 92 12.95 0.65 8.23
N VAL A 93 12.68 1.91 7.87
CA VAL A 93 11.41 2.60 8.18
C VAL A 93 10.23 1.89 7.53
N VAL A 94 10.29 1.62 6.22
CA VAL A 94 9.22 0.95 5.46
C VAL A 94 8.93 -0.45 6.02
N ARG A 95 9.97 -1.22 6.34
CA ARG A 95 9.82 -2.55 6.94
C ARG A 95 9.10 -2.45 8.28
N LYS A 96 9.52 -1.51 9.13
CA LYS A 96 8.93 -1.23 10.44
C LYS A 96 7.47 -0.84 10.31
N HIS A 97 7.15 0.09 9.41
CA HIS A 97 5.79 0.50 9.10
C HIS A 97 4.89 -0.70 8.75
N ARG A 98 5.34 -1.55 7.81
CA ARG A 98 4.61 -2.76 7.37
C ARG A 98 4.39 -3.77 8.50
N ILE A 99 5.32 -3.90 9.44
CA ILE A 99 5.17 -4.78 10.61
C ILE A 99 4.16 -4.19 11.61
N ILE A 100 4.17 -2.87 11.82
CA ILE A 100 3.17 -2.20 12.66
C ILE A 100 1.78 -2.35 12.04
N GLU A 101 1.64 -2.15 10.73
CA GLU A 101 0.37 -2.41 10.02
C GLU A 101 -0.13 -3.83 10.28
N ARG A 102 0.73 -4.85 10.13
CA ARG A 102 0.36 -6.25 10.41
C ARG A 102 -0.04 -6.47 11.86
N PHE A 103 0.66 -5.86 12.81
CA PHE A 103 0.30 -5.95 14.22
C PHE A 103 -1.11 -5.38 14.48
N LEU A 104 -1.39 -4.19 13.96
CA LEU A 104 -2.67 -3.52 14.12
C LEU A 104 -3.81 -4.31 13.45
N THR A 105 -3.59 -4.87 12.26
CA THR A 105 -4.64 -5.65 11.59
C THR A 105 -4.85 -7.01 12.23
N ASP A 106 -3.77 -7.77 12.43
CA ASP A 106 -3.88 -9.18 12.83
C ASP A 106 -4.25 -9.35 14.29
N PHE A 107 -3.77 -8.45 15.16
CA PHE A 107 -3.98 -8.54 16.60
C PHE A 107 -5.15 -7.67 17.07
N MET A 108 -5.29 -6.46 16.55
CA MET A 108 -6.29 -5.49 17.02
C MET A 108 -7.52 -5.39 16.13
N GLY A 109 -7.50 -5.97 14.93
CA GLY A 109 -8.65 -6.01 14.03
C GLY A 109 -8.92 -4.71 13.27
N TYR A 110 -7.93 -3.83 13.14
CA TYR A 110 -8.03 -2.67 12.26
C TYR A 110 -8.14 -3.09 10.79
N THR A 111 -8.78 -2.25 9.98
CA THR A 111 -8.69 -2.37 8.53
C THR A 111 -7.29 -1.96 8.04
N ALA A 112 -6.92 -2.37 6.82
CA ALA A 112 -5.66 -1.95 6.20
C ALA A 112 -5.51 -0.41 6.18
N ALA A 113 -6.59 0.30 5.78
CA ALA A 113 -6.60 1.76 5.72
C ALA A 113 -6.41 2.43 7.09
N GLU A 114 -7.07 1.94 8.14
CA GLU A 114 -6.88 2.48 9.50
C GLU A 114 -5.48 2.15 10.04
N SER A 115 -4.97 0.96 9.74
CA SER A 115 -3.64 0.54 10.19
C SER A 115 -2.53 1.40 9.60
N HIS A 116 -2.68 1.90 8.37
CA HIS A 116 -1.73 2.80 7.73
C HIS A 116 -1.58 4.10 8.51
N VAL A 117 -2.71 4.76 8.80
CA VAL A 117 -2.74 6.02 9.57
C VAL A 117 -2.11 5.87 10.94
N HIS A 118 -2.42 4.79 11.64
CA HIS A 118 -1.85 4.54 12.97
C HIS A 118 -0.40 4.09 12.93
N ALA A 119 0.04 3.40 11.87
CA ALA A 119 1.43 3.01 11.71
C ALA A 119 2.34 4.24 11.50
N ASP A 120 1.89 5.24 10.74
CA ASP A 120 2.60 6.53 10.61
C ASP A 120 2.79 7.19 11.99
N GLU A 121 1.73 7.25 12.81
CA GLU A 121 1.77 7.86 14.14
C GLU A 121 2.68 7.11 15.13
N LEU A 122 2.73 5.78 15.01
CA LEU A 122 3.44 4.91 15.92
C LEU A 122 4.88 4.64 15.50
N GLY A 123 5.24 4.94 14.25
CA GLY A 123 6.53 4.65 13.63
C GLY A 123 7.69 4.99 14.56
N ASP A 124 7.82 6.24 14.98
CA ASP A 124 8.93 6.68 15.85
C ASP A 124 8.89 6.11 17.29
N THR A 125 7.73 5.63 17.74
CA THR A 125 7.54 5.18 19.13
C THR A 125 8.09 3.77 19.36
N PHE A 126 7.98 2.89 18.36
CA PHE A 126 8.47 1.52 18.47
C PHE A 126 9.99 1.47 18.26
N THR A 127 10.72 0.78 19.14
CA THR A 127 12.15 0.48 18.90
C THR A 127 12.31 -0.71 17.95
N ASP A 128 13.46 -0.82 17.29
CA ASP A 128 13.77 -1.96 16.40
C ASP A 128 13.61 -3.31 17.11
N GLU A 129 13.99 -3.39 18.39
CA GLU A 129 13.81 -4.60 19.19
C GLU A 129 12.33 -4.95 19.37
N MET A 130 11.47 -3.96 19.64
CA MET A 130 10.03 -4.20 19.76
C MET A 130 9.44 -4.68 18.44
N ILE A 131 9.86 -4.08 17.32
CA ILE A 131 9.42 -4.45 15.97
C ILE A 131 9.79 -5.89 15.65
N GLU A 132 11.02 -6.32 15.95
CA GLU A 132 11.42 -7.69 15.67
C GLU A 132 10.70 -8.70 16.58
N ARG A 133 10.44 -8.36 17.85
CA ARG A 133 9.60 -9.19 18.73
C ARG A 133 8.17 -9.33 18.19
N ILE A 134 7.59 -8.25 17.69
CA ILE A 134 6.28 -8.25 17.03
C ILE A 134 6.31 -9.13 15.78
N ASN A 135 7.30 -8.94 14.91
CA ASN A 135 7.48 -9.71 13.68
C ASN A 135 7.53 -11.22 13.94
N VAL A 136 8.34 -11.64 14.91
CA VAL A 136 8.41 -13.05 15.35
C VAL A 136 7.06 -13.53 15.89
N ARG A 137 6.37 -12.70 16.69
CA ARG A 137 5.07 -13.07 17.28
C ARG A 137 3.97 -13.25 16.25
N LEU A 138 4.03 -12.48 15.15
CA LEU A 138 3.15 -12.58 13.98
C LEU A 138 3.51 -13.75 13.05
N GLY A 139 4.57 -14.51 13.34
CA GLY A 139 5.00 -15.63 12.51
C GLY A 139 5.77 -15.21 11.26
N LYS A 140 6.42 -14.02 11.28
CA LYS A 140 7.19 -13.45 10.16
C LYS A 140 6.36 -13.35 8.87
N PRO A 141 5.31 -12.50 8.87
CA PRO A 141 4.45 -12.34 7.70
C PRO A 141 5.26 -11.87 6.49
N GLU A 142 5.02 -12.49 5.34
CA GLU A 142 5.73 -12.12 4.11
C GLU A 142 5.22 -10.81 3.49
N ARG A 143 3.95 -10.45 3.75
CA ARG A 143 3.30 -9.27 3.17
C ARG A 143 2.53 -8.47 4.21
N CYS A 144 2.47 -7.15 4.01
CA CYS A 144 1.63 -6.24 4.78
C CYS A 144 0.14 -6.36 4.38
N PRO A 145 -0.80 -5.74 5.12
CA PRO A 145 -2.23 -5.80 4.82
C PRO A 145 -2.63 -5.24 3.44
N HIS A 146 -1.75 -4.41 2.85
CA HIS A 146 -1.91 -3.84 1.51
C HIS A 146 -1.38 -4.75 0.40
N GLY A 147 -0.77 -5.89 0.74
CA GLY A 147 -0.22 -6.88 -0.21
C GLY A 147 1.25 -6.67 -0.58
N TRP A 148 1.94 -5.68 -0.02
CA TRP A 148 3.35 -5.40 -0.29
C TRP A 148 4.27 -6.29 0.55
N PRO A 149 5.41 -6.77 0.01
CA PRO A 149 6.36 -7.53 0.81
C PRO A 149 6.79 -6.78 2.07
N VAL A 150 6.86 -7.47 3.22
CA VAL A 150 7.35 -6.83 4.46
C VAL A 150 8.81 -6.42 4.32
N GLU A 151 9.62 -7.26 3.68
CA GLU A 151 11.03 -7.00 3.41
C GLU A 151 11.17 -6.18 2.10
N PRO A 152 11.68 -4.93 2.15
CA PRO A 152 11.83 -4.07 0.98
C PRO A 152 12.74 -4.65 -0.11
N GLU A 153 13.71 -5.50 0.23
CA GLU A 153 14.55 -6.20 -0.74
C GLU A 153 13.72 -7.10 -1.66
N VAL A 154 12.70 -7.76 -1.11
CA VAL A 154 11.79 -8.62 -1.87
C VAL A 154 10.91 -7.77 -2.79
N GLU A 155 10.42 -6.63 -2.29
CA GLU A 155 9.69 -5.65 -3.11
C GLU A 155 10.53 -5.16 -4.29
N GLN A 156 11.79 -4.80 -4.07
CA GLN A 156 12.67 -4.32 -5.13
C GLN A 156 12.98 -5.40 -6.17
N ALA A 157 13.17 -6.65 -5.72
CA ALA A 157 13.30 -7.79 -6.63
C ALA A 157 12.02 -7.98 -7.47
N GLU A 158 10.84 -7.96 -6.86
CA GLU A 158 9.54 -8.06 -7.55
C GLU A 158 9.31 -6.91 -8.55
N ASN A 159 9.79 -5.71 -8.25
CA ASN A 159 9.67 -4.54 -9.13
C ASN A 159 10.67 -4.56 -10.30
N SER A 160 11.80 -5.25 -10.16
CA SER A 160 12.84 -5.35 -11.18
C SER A 160 12.52 -6.41 -12.25
N GLU A 161 11.74 -7.42 -11.88
CA GLU A 161 11.24 -8.42 -12.81
C GLU A 161 10.20 -7.78 -13.74
N PRO A 162 10.39 -7.80 -15.08
CA PRO A 162 9.38 -7.29 -15.99
C PRO A 162 8.12 -8.12 -15.79
N ARG A 163 7.06 -7.50 -15.29
CA ARG A 163 5.72 -8.10 -15.26
C ARG A 163 5.39 -8.52 -16.69
N SER A 164 5.59 -9.78 -17.05
CA SER A 164 5.00 -10.32 -18.26
C SER A 164 3.52 -10.07 -18.09
N SER A 165 2.97 -9.18 -18.92
CA SER A 165 1.55 -8.85 -18.92
C SER A 165 0.79 -10.17 -18.92
N GLY A 166 0.19 -10.47 -17.76
CA GLY A 166 -0.71 -11.60 -17.60
C GLY A 166 -1.95 -11.29 -18.43
N SER A 167 -1.86 -11.49 -19.73
CA SER A 167 -2.99 -11.71 -20.59
C SER A 167 -3.66 -12.96 -20.05
N GLN A 168 -4.66 -12.80 -19.19
CA GLN A 168 -5.75 -13.75 -19.19
C GLN A 168 -6.48 -13.53 -20.52
N SER A 169 -5.91 -14.11 -21.57
CA SER A 169 -6.61 -14.43 -22.80
C SER A 169 -7.70 -15.40 -22.40
N THR A 170 -8.89 -14.88 -22.12
CA THR A 170 -10.11 -15.65 -22.27
C THR A 170 -10.16 -16.03 -23.76
N THR A 171 -9.76 -17.25 -24.07
CA THR A 171 -10.03 -17.85 -25.38
C THR A 171 -11.54 -17.89 -25.55
N ALA A 172 -12.09 -16.88 -26.21
CA ALA A 172 -13.39 -16.96 -26.83
C ALA A 172 -13.27 -18.04 -27.91
N SER A 173 -13.75 -19.25 -27.61
CA SER A 173 -13.99 -20.28 -28.62
C SER A 173 -14.93 -19.71 -29.67
N SER A 174 -14.36 -19.42 -30.83
CA SER A 174 -15.07 -19.10 -32.06
C SER A 174 -15.88 -20.33 -32.49
N CYS A 175 -17.19 -20.29 -32.27
CA CYS A 175 -18.12 -21.19 -32.95
C CYS A 175 -18.57 -20.53 -34.26
N THR A 176 -17.99 -20.96 -35.37
CA THR A 176 -18.45 -20.64 -36.74
C THR A 176 -19.13 -21.85 -37.39
N GLY A 177 -20.28 -21.61 -38.03
CA GLY A 177 -20.89 -22.48 -39.06
C GLY A 177 -22.04 -23.37 -38.54
N SER A 178 -23.32 -23.00 -38.74
CA SER A 178 -24.14 -23.09 -39.96
C SER A 178 -24.93 -24.41 -40.11
N THR A 179 -26.24 -24.29 -39.84
CA THR A 179 -27.43 -24.91 -40.46
C THR A 179 -27.30 -26.26 -41.20
N THR A 180 -28.01 -27.29 -40.73
CA THR A 180 -28.88 -28.13 -41.57
C THR A 180 -30.04 -28.76 -40.76
N ARG A 181 -31.16 -28.97 -41.47
CA ARG A 181 -32.49 -29.40 -41.02
C ARG A 181 -32.54 -30.85 -40.53
N GLY A 182 -33.51 -31.16 -39.65
CA GLY A 182 -34.00 -32.53 -39.47
C GLY A 182 -34.91 -32.76 -38.26
N SER A 183 -36.22 -32.66 -38.48
CA SER A 183 -37.32 -33.49 -37.94
C SER A 183 -37.47 -33.73 -36.41
N SER A 184 -38.54 -33.14 -35.85
CA SER A 184 -39.38 -33.66 -34.74
C SER A 184 -39.80 -35.14 -34.97
N PRO A 185 -40.22 -35.96 -33.96
CA PRO A 185 -41.17 -35.57 -32.89
C PRO A 185 -41.07 -36.29 -31.50
N GLY A 186 -41.88 -35.84 -30.54
CA GLY A 186 -42.38 -36.66 -29.41
C GLY A 186 -42.07 -36.08 -28.01
N LEU A 187 -43.01 -35.35 -27.39
CA LEU A 187 -43.98 -35.88 -26.39
C LEU A 187 -43.33 -36.33 -25.05
N ARG A 188 -43.44 -35.51 -23.98
CA ARG A 188 -44.36 -35.72 -22.84
C ARG A 188 -44.07 -34.78 -21.67
N SER A 189 -45.16 -34.49 -20.99
CA SER A 189 -45.40 -33.62 -19.84
C SER A 189 -45.10 -34.32 -18.51
N SER A 190 -44.64 -33.56 -17.50
CA SER A 190 -44.98 -33.69 -16.06
C SER A 190 -44.06 -32.77 -15.25
N SER A 191 -44.52 -31.62 -14.72
CA SER A 191 -45.07 -31.47 -13.36
C SER A 191 -44.32 -32.27 -12.28
N THR A 192 -43.72 -31.57 -11.30
CA THR A 192 -43.87 -31.80 -9.84
C THR A 192 -42.88 -30.90 -9.08
N THR A 193 -43.39 -29.83 -8.48
CA THR A 193 -42.88 -29.26 -7.23
C THR A 193 -43.17 -30.24 -6.08
N PRO A 194 -42.33 -30.29 -5.03
CA PRO A 194 -42.93 -29.96 -3.74
C PRO A 194 -42.03 -29.16 -2.79
N SER A 195 -42.76 -28.55 -1.86
CA SER A 195 -42.43 -27.63 -0.77
C SER A 195 -41.84 -28.33 0.47
N ARG A 196 -40.90 -27.63 1.16
CA ARG A 196 -40.59 -27.49 2.63
C ARG A 196 -40.63 -28.73 3.58
N PRO A 197 -39.93 -28.74 4.77
CA PRO A 197 -39.96 -27.71 5.83
C PRO A 197 -38.61 -27.48 6.59
N PRO A 198 -38.55 -26.65 7.66
CA PRO A 198 -37.30 -26.10 8.21
C PRO A 198 -36.77 -26.84 9.46
N GLY A 199 -35.47 -26.69 9.71
CA GLY A 199 -34.76 -26.88 10.98
C GLY A 199 -33.51 -25.99 10.92
N SER A 200 -33.04 -25.31 11.96
CA SER A 200 -33.25 -25.36 13.40
C SER A 200 -33.09 -23.95 13.98
#